data_AF-A0A969DRQ6-F1
#
_entry.id   AF-A0A969DRQ6-F1
#
_cell.length_a   1.000
_cell.length_b   1.000
_cell.length_c   1.000
_cell.angle_alpha   90.00
_cell.angle_beta   90.00
_cell.angle_gamma   90.00
#
_symmetry.space_group_name_H-M   'P 1'
#
loop_
_entity.id
_entity.type
_entity.pdbx_description
1 polymer ?
#
loop_
_entity_poly.entity_id
_entity_poly.type
_entity_poly.pdbx_seq_one_letter_code
_entity_poly.pdbx_strand_id
1 'polypeptide(L)'
;MKSLTLQSNKRKSMNTVKIKEEISEYLQHADDRVLKLIHGLIKADQKPSPVGYKMDGTPITKEDLIARAEKAEEDIRTGRVKTSKQVREEMKNW
;
A
#
# COMPACT_ATOMS: atom_id res chain seq x y z
N MET A 1 -1.53 24.39 -46.17
CA MET A 1 -1.61 23.90 -44.78
C MET A 1 -1.58 22.37 -44.81
N LYS A 2 -0.45 21.75 -44.44
CA LYS A 2 -0.34 20.29 -44.34
C LYS A 2 -0.81 19.86 -42.95
N SER A 3 -1.91 19.13 -42.91
CA SER A 3 -2.44 18.48 -41.70
C SER A 3 -1.39 17.51 -41.15
N LEU A 4 -0.90 17.79 -39.93
CA LEU A 4 -0.09 16.84 -39.16
C LEU A 4 -1.04 15.79 -38.59
N THR A 5 -1.08 14.60 -39.19
CA THR A 5 -1.77 13.46 -38.61
C THR A 5 -0.93 12.93 -37.45
N LEU A 6 -1.39 13.20 -36.22
CA LEU A 6 -0.82 12.65 -35.01
C LEU A 6 -1.06 11.13 -35.03
N GLN A 7 -0.04 10.34 -35.40
CA GLN A 7 -0.09 8.89 -35.20
C GLN A 7 -0.11 8.64 -33.69
N SER A 8 -1.32 8.37 -33.18
CA SER A 8 -1.55 7.78 -31.87
C SER A 8 -0.77 6.47 -31.81
N ASN A 9 0.42 6.54 -31.21
CA ASN A 9 1.25 5.38 -30.93
C ASN A 9 0.58 4.62 -29.78
N LYS A 10 -0.47 3.87 -30.14
CA LYS A 10 -1.19 2.94 -29.28
C LYS A 10 -0.18 1.86 -28.91
N ARG A 11 0.61 2.08 -27.84
CA ARG A 11 1.41 1.04 -27.19
C ARG A 11 0.44 -0.10 -26.92
N LYS A 12 0.57 -1.15 -27.72
CA LYS A 12 -0.19 -2.38 -27.64
C LYS A 12 0.00 -2.87 -26.22
N SER A 13 -1.01 -2.69 -25.36
CA SER A 13 -1.09 -3.38 -24.07
C SER A 13 -0.81 -4.85 -24.38
N MET A 14 0.33 -5.37 -23.96
CA MET A 14 0.59 -6.80 -24.07
C MET A 14 -0.57 -7.48 -23.34
N ASN A 15 -1.27 -8.38 -24.04
CA ASN A 15 -2.40 -9.08 -23.47
C ASN A 15 -1.92 -9.77 -22.19
N THR A 16 -2.52 -9.43 -21.04
CA THR A 16 -2.15 -9.96 -19.73
C THR A 16 -2.23 -11.49 -19.67
N VAL A 17 -3.07 -12.10 -20.51
CA VAL A 17 -3.14 -13.55 -20.72
C VAL A 17 -1.81 -14.11 -21.22
N LYS A 18 -1.23 -13.48 -22.25
CA LYS A 18 0.04 -13.92 -22.85
C LYS A 18 1.21 -13.77 -21.89
N ILE A 19 1.23 -12.67 -21.11
CA ILE A 19 2.23 -12.47 -20.05
C ILE A 19 2.16 -13.60 -19.01
N LYS A 20 0.95 -13.98 -18.60
CA LYS A 20 0.75 -15.04 -17.60
C LYS A 20 1.24 -16.39 -18.12
N GLU A 21 0.96 -16.70 -19.38
CA GLU A 21 1.44 -17.93 -20.04
C GLU A 21 2.96 -17.98 -20.09
N GLU A 22 3.61 -16.93 -20.59
CA GLU A 22 5.07 -16.83 -20.67
C GLU A 22 5.72 -16.98 -19.29
N ILE A 23 5.24 -16.26 -18.27
CA ILE A 23 5.76 -16.38 -16.89
C ILE A 23 5.59 -17.81 -16.36
N SER A 24 4.44 -18.45 -16.62
CA SER A 24 4.17 -19.81 -16.15
C SER A 24 5.13 -20.82 -16.77
N GLU A 25 5.42 -20.70 -18.06
CA GLU A 25 6.38 -21.54 -18.77
C GLU A 25 7.81 -21.35 -18.22
N TYR A 26 8.25 -20.11 -18.02
CA TYR A 26 9.55 -19.83 -17.41
C TYR A 26 9.68 -20.42 -16.00
N LEU A 27 8.62 -20.37 -15.20
CA LEU A 27 8.62 -20.92 -13.84
C LEU A 27 8.72 -22.44 -13.79
N GLN A 28 8.25 -23.16 -14.83
CA GLN A 28 8.35 -24.63 -14.89
C GLN A 28 9.79 -25.13 -14.99
N HIS A 29 10.72 -24.30 -15.46
CA HIS A 29 12.12 -24.64 -15.65
C HIS A 29 13.07 -23.78 -14.81
N ALA A 30 12.53 -22.93 -13.93
CA ALA A 30 13.31 -22.02 -13.11
C ALA A 30 14.10 -22.77 -12.03
N ASP A 31 15.35 -22.36 -11.81
CA ASP A 31 16.15 -22.81 -10.69
C ASP A 31 15.69 -22.17 -9.36
N ASP A 32 16.11 -22.76 -8.24
CA ASP A 32 15.79 -22.27 -6.89
C ASP A 32 16.16 -20.79 -6.69
N ARG A 33 17.23 -20.31 -7.34
CA ARG A 33 17.68 -18.93 -7.20
C ARG A 33 16.68 -17.98 -7.86
N VAL A 34 16.21 -18.28 -9.06
CA VAL A 34 15.19 -17.50 -9.78
C VAL A 34 13.87 -17.51 -9.01
N LEU A 35 13.45 -18.67 -8.50
CA LEU A 35 12.23 -18.78 -7.70
C LEU A 35 12.28 -17.91 -6.43
N LYS A 36 13.42 -17.89 -5.72
CA LYS A 36 13.62 -17.03 -4.54
C LYS A 36 13.57 -15.55 -4.88
N LEU A 37 14.15 -15.14 -6.01
CA LEU A 37 14.11 -13.75 -6.48
C LEU A 37 12.69 -13.31 -6.82
N ILE A 38 11.94 -14.12 -7.58
CA ILE A 38 10.55 -13.82 -7.95
C ILE A 38 9.66 -13.77 -6.71
N HIS A 39 9.82 -14.72 -5.79
CA HIS A 39 9.10 -14.71 -4.52
C HIS A 39 9.39 -13.42 -3.73
N GLY A 40 10.66 -12.99 -3.65
CA GLY A 40 11.04 -11.73 -3.01
C GLY A 40 10.39 -10.51 -3.66
N LEU A 41 10.38 -10.46 -5.01
CA LEU A 41 9.75 -9.38 -5.77
C LEU A 41 8.24 -9.31 -5.52
N ILE A 42 7.55 -10.45 -5.60
CA ILE A 42 6.11 -10.54 -5.32
C ILE A 42 5.82 -10.11 -3.89
N LYS A 43 6.62 -10.54 -2.92
CA LYS A 43 6.46 -10.13 -1.52
C LYS A 43 6.72 -8.65 -1.30
N ALA A 44 7.64 -8.04 -2.05
CA ALA A 44 7.89 -6.61 -1.98
C ALA A 44 6.74 -5.80 -2.59
N ASP A 45 6.18 -6.26 -3.71
CA ASP A 45 5.03 -5.64 -4.38
C ASP A 45 3.73 -5.77 -3.56
N GLN A 46 3.55 -6.91 -2.89
CA GLN A 46 2.42 -7.15 -1.98
C GLN A 46 2.50 -6.36 -0.67
N LYS A 47 3.65 -5.78 -0.31
CA LYS A 47 3.72 -4.95 0.89
C LYS A 47 2.89 -3.69 0.65
N PRO A 48 1.89 -3.40 1.51
CA PRO A 48 1.15 -2.17 1.38
C PRO A 48 2.13 -1.00 1.43
N SER A 49 2.04 -0.12 0.44
CA SER A 49 2.84 1.10 0.42
C SER A 49 2.51 1.91 1.68
N PRO A 50 3.51 2.36 2.45
CA PRO A 50 3.26 3.18 3.63
C PRO A 50 2.50 4.45 3.23
N VAL A 51 1.43 4.75 3.97
CA VAL A 51 0.70 6.03 3.84
C VAL A 51 1.33 7.14 4.69
N GLY A 52 2.30 6.78 5.53
CA GLY A 52 3.07 7.67 6.38
C GLY A 52 4.05 6.90 7.25
N TYR A 53 4.71 7.61 8.17
CA TYR A 53 5.66 7.03 9.12
C TYR A 53 5.41 7.60 10.52
N LYS A 54 5.63 6.78 11.55
CA LYS A 54 5.68 7.20 12.96
C LYS A 54 7.01 7.92 13.24
N MET A 55 7.12 8.55 14.40
CA MET A 55 8.35 9.28 14.79
C MET A 55 9.59 8.38 14.90
N ASP A 56 9.39 7.09 15.17
CA ASP A 56 10.46 6.07 15.20
C ASP A 56 10.81 5.50 13.82
N GLY A 57 10.17 5.99 12.74
CA GLY A 57 10.36 5.50 11.37
C GLY A 57 9.54 4.26 11.02
N THR A 58 8.71 3.73 11.92
CA THR A 58 7.82 2.61 11.60
C THR A 58 6.77 3.06 10.57
N PRO A 59 6.56 2.31 9.46
CA PRO A 59 5.55 2.66 8.47
C PRO A 59 4.14 2.59 9.05
N ILE A 60 3.26 3.43 8.52
CA ILE A 60 1.82 3.42 8.79
C ILE A 60 1.15 2.86 7.54
N THR A 61 0.30 1.85 7.69
CA THR A 61 -0.49 1.28 6.60
C THR A 61 -1.88 1.91 6.50
N LYS A 62 -2.62 1.62 5.42
CA LYS A 62 -4.03 2.01 5.32
C LYS A 62 -4.86 1.34 6.42
N GLU A 63 -4.56 0.07 6.71
CA GLU A 63 -5.22 -0.75 7.72
C GLU A 63 -5.01 -0.16 9.12
N ASP A 64 -3.81 0.37 9.42
CA ASP A 64 -3.53 1.07 10.67
C ASP A 64 -4.44 2.29 10.85
N LEU A 65 -4.68 3.06 9.78
CA LEU A 65 -5.56 4.23 9.83
C LEU A 65 -7.02 3.85 10.04
N ILE A 66 -7.49 2.80 9.37
CA ILE A 66 -8.85 2.27 9.54
C ILE A 66 -9.05 1.81 10.99
N ALA A 67 -8.14 0.97 11.50
CA ALA A 67 -8.20 0.48 12.88
C ALA A 67 -8.17 1.63 13.91
N ARG A 68 -7.42 2.70 13.63
CA ARG A 68 -7.37 3.90 14.48
C ARG A 68 -8.69 4.67 14.47
N ALA A 69 -9.36 4.76 13.32
CA ALA A 69 -10.68 5.39 13.21
C ALA A 69 -11.75 4.56 13.94
N GLU A 70 -11.81 3.25 13.69
CA GLU A 70 -12.76 2.33 14.36
C GLU A 70 -12.60 2.38 15.89
N LYS A 71 -11.36 2.39 16.37
CA LYS A 71 -11.09 2.55 17.80
C LYS A 71 -11.58 3.89 18.34
N ALA A 72 -11.38 4.99 17.61
CA ALA A 72 -11.86 6.30 18.02
C ALA A 72 -13.40 6.34 18.08
N GLU A 73 -14.09 5.73 17.11
CA GLU A 73 -15.55 5.59 17.13
C GLU A 73 -16.04 4.80 18.34
N GLU A 74 -15.36 3.70 18.67
CA GLU A 74 -15.67 2.89 19.85
C GLU A 74 -15.42 3.64 21.16
N ASP A 75 -14.32 4.39 21.25
CA ASP A 75 -13.99 5.23 22.41
C ASP A 75 -15.05 6.33 22.60
N ILE A 76 -15.53 6.94 21.52
CA ILE A 76 -16.66 7.89 21.55
C ILE A 76 -17.93 7.20 22.06
N ARG A 77 -18.28 6.05 21.47
CA ARG A 77 -19.49 5.29 21.81
C ARG A 77 -19.53 4.84 23.26
N THR A 78 -18.37 4.47 23.80
CA THR A 78 -18.22 3.99 25.19
C THR A 78 -17.91 5.11 26.19
N GLY A 79 -17.87 6.37 25.75
CA GLY A 79 -17.59 7.51 26.62
C GLY A 79 -16.14 7.61 27.11
N ARG A 80 -15.20 6.88 26.48
CA ARG A 80 -13.76 6.95 26.73
C ARG A 80 -13.14 8.17 26.04
N VAL A 81 -13.72 9.34 26.29
CA VAL A 81 -13.32 10.63 25.73
C VAL A 81 -12.88 11.58 26.83
N LYS A 82 -12.06 12.57 26.45
CA LYS A 82 -11.64 13.64 27.37
C LYS A 82 -12.21 14.97 26.90
N THR A 83 -12.74 15.73 27.86
CA THR A 83 -13.10 17.13 27.64
C THR A 83 -11.85 17.99 27.55
N SER A 84 -11.96 19.16 26.93
CA SER A 84 -10.84 20.12 26.86
C SER A 84 -10.33 20.54 28.25
N LYS A 85 -11.18 20.53 29.27
CA LYS A 85 -10.77 20.81 30.66
C LYS A 85 -9.88 19.71 31.21
N GLN A 86 -10.26 18.44 31.03
CA GLN A 86 -9.45 17.29 31.48
C GLN A 86 -8.09 17.28 30.77
N VAL A 87 -8.07 17.53 29.46
CA VAL A 87 -6.81 17.61 28.70
C VAL A 87 -5.89 18.71 29.25
N ARG A 88 -6.41 19.92 29.52
CA ARG A 88 -5.61 21.01 30.09
C ARG A 88 -5.05 20.67 31.47
N GLU A 89 -5.80 19.95 32.29
CA GLU A 89 -5.34 19.57 33.63
C GLU A 89 -4.20 18.56 33.55
N GLU A 90 -4.27 17.58 32.65
CA GLU A 90 -3.20 16.61 32.42
C GLU A 90 -1.91 17.26 31.91
N MET A 91 -2.04 18.24 31.00
CA MET A 91 -0.90 18.96 30.44
C MET A 91 -0.12 19.79 31.46
N LYS A 92 -0.71 20.14 32.62
CA LYS A 92 0.04 20.85 33.68
C LYS A 92 1.14 19.99 34.31
N ASN A 93 1.03 18.67 34.17
CA ASN A 93 1.94 17.68 34.74
C ASN A 93 2.88 17.07 33.69
N TRP A 94 2.90 17.62 32.48
CA TRP A 94 3.86 17.31 31.43
C TRP A 94 5.00 18.31 31.45
#